data_AF-A0A448Z2U0-F1
#
_entry.id   AF-A0A448Z2U0-F1
#
_cell.length_a   1.000
_cell.length_b   1.000
_cell.length_c   1.000
_cell.angle_alpha   90.00
_cell.angle_beta   90.00
_cell.angle_gamma   90.00
#
_symmetry.space_group_name_H-M   'P 1'
#
loop_
_entity.id
_entity.type
_entity.pdbx_description
1 polymer ?
#
loop_
_entity_poly.entity_id
_entity_poly.type
_entity_poly.pdbx_seq_one_letter_code
_entity_poly.pdbx_strand_id
1 'polypeptide(L)'
;MGAISPKNTSDGQRITNHQKQAVVLLVLSAIIYTACKLDATLNMMVPSPQEATEGPKPGTEIKMIALLGERNSGTRWTSSHLEECFSHAIEVRTKLTRYKHWFQYPASYRYPHETLVITQFRNPYDWLKAMQHVPHHAPDHLQFRQDDRWMEFLTSTWTMERVGTDKINNTRRCQEHFEYKDIISCETEPLPRSSYKKLDYSRHQPFYEMMNDGSGRPYENIMEMRTDKIRNFLSIKNYDGIADVWAVQYEYLLTKGTQELLDEVTRWTGIEPNCTARPPQQRRNRPVEREMADFIREHLNWTVEAWIGYGPHML
;
A
#
# COMPACT_ATOMS: atom_id res chain seq x y z
N MET A 1 39.57 -70.20 -43.40
CA MET A 1 40.42 -69.03 -43.08
C MET A 1 39.59 -67.77 -43.30
N GLY A 2 39.59 -66.84 -42.34
CA GLY A 2 38.96 -65.53 -42.48
C GLY A 2 38.21 -65.08 -41.23
N ALA A 3 38.94 -64.67 -40.18
CA ALA A 3 38.37 -64.04 -38.99
C ALA A 3 38.32 -62.51 -39.19
N ILE A 4 37.17 -61.89 -38.90
CA ILE A 4 36.94 -60.44 -38.91
C ILE A 4 37.07 -59.94 -37.47
N SER A 5 37.96 -58.97 -37.26
CA SER A 5 38.20 -58.30 -35.97
C SER A 5 37.53 -56.92 -35.96
N PRO A 6 36.82 -56.52 -34.88
CA PRO A 6 36.17 -55.22 -34.81
C PRO A 6 37.13 -54.13 -34.29
N LYS A 7 37.13 -52.98 -34.97
CA LYS A 7 37.84 -51.76 -34.54
C LYS A 7 37.02 -51.00 -33.49
N ASN A 8 37.64 -50.78 -32.33
CA ASN A 8 37.20 -49.80 -31.33
C ASN A 8 37.71 -48.40 -31.71
N THR A 9 36.81 -47.44 -31.85
CA THR A 9 37.11 -46.01 -31.89
C THR A 9 36.48 -45.33 -30.69
N SER A 10 37.27 -44.95 -29.69
CA SER A 10 36.86 -44.09 -28.57
C SER A 10 37.59 -42.75 -28.68
N ASP A 11 36.97 -41.78 -29.34
CA ASP A 11 37.45 -40.39 -29.35
C ASP A 11 36.80 -39.63 -28.19
N GLY A 12 37.56 -39.51 -27.10
CA GLY A 12 37.17 -38.74 -25.91
C GLY A 12 37.41 -37.25 -26.14
N GLN A 13 36.36 -36.52 -26.49
CA GLN A 13 36.43 -35.07 -26.72
C GLN A 13 36.71 -34.35 -25.38
N ARG A 14 37.92 -33.81 -25.22
CA ARG A 14 38.33 -33.05 -24.02
C ARG A 14 37.63 -31.69 -24.00
N ILE A 15 36.75 -31.50 -23.01
CA ILE A 15 36.08 -30.23 -22.73
C ILE A 15 37.12 -29.18 -22.32
N THR A 16 37.12 -28.04 -23.01
CA THR A 16 38.03 -26.92 -22.77
C THR A 16 37.65 -26.14 -21.49
N ASN A 17 38.60 -25.41 -20.89
CA ASN A 17 38.34 -24.61 -19.70
C ASN A 17 37.27 -23.52 -19.92
N HIS A 18 37.15 -22.98 -21.15
CA HIS A 18 36.09 -22.04 -21.50
C HIS A 18 34.70 -22.69 -21.48
N GLN A 19 34.57 -23.93 -21.95
CA GLN A 19 33.30 -24.66 -21.87
C GLN A 19 32.90 -24.94 -20.41
N LYS A 20 33.87 -25.21 -19.52
CA LYS A 20 33.60 -25.37 -18.09
C LYS A 20 33.12 -24.06 -17.45
N GLN A 21 33.74 -22.93 -17.78
CA GLN A 21 33.33 -21.61 -17.28
C GLN A 21 31.92 -21.21 -17.76
N ALA A 22 31.59 -21.49 -19.03
CA ALA A 22 30.26 -21.23 -19.58
C ALA A 22 29.17 -22.05 -18.87
N VAL A 23 29.45 -23.32 -18.53
CA VAL A 23 28.51 -24.16 -17.77
C VAL A 23 28.31 -23.61 -16.35
N VAL A 24 29.37 -23.16 -15.68
CA VAL A 24 29.25 -22.56 -14.33
C VAL A 24 28.42 -21.27 -14.36
N LEU A 25 28.63 -20.41 -15.34
CA LEU A 25 27.83 -19.19 -15.51
C LEU A 25 26.36 -19.51 -15.78
N LEU A 26 26.06 -20.46 -16.66
CA LEU A 26 24.68 -20.88 -16.93
C LEU A 26 23.98 -21.48 -15.71
N VAL A 27 24.68 -22.29 -14.92
CA VAL A 27 24.14 -22.86 -13.68
C VAL A 27 23.90 -21.77 -12.64
N LEU A 28 24.82 -20.82 -12.47
CA LEU A 28 24.63 -19.68 -11.56
C LEU A 28 23.46 -18.79 -12.01
N SER A 29 23.35 -18.49 -13.31
CA SER A 29 22.21 -17.74 -13.84
C SER A 29 20.88 -18.46 -13.64
N ALA A 30 20.85 -19.80 -13.81
CA ALA A 30 19.66 -20.60 -13.55
C ALA A 30 19.30 -20.61 -12.07
N ILE A 31 20.27 -20.76 -11.16
CA ILE A 31 20.04 -20.72 -9.71
C ILE A 31 19.52 -19.34 -9.29
N ILE A 32 20.10 -18.25 -9.79
CA ILE A 32 19.63 -16.89 -9.51
C ILE A 32 18.20 -16.71 -10.07
N TYR A 33 17.93 -17.16 -11.29
CA TYR A 33 16.59 -17.09 -11.89
C TYR A 33 15.55 -17.90 -11.10
N THR A 34 15.91 -19.10 -10.64
CA THR A 34 15.02 -19.95 -9.83
C THR A 34 14.82 -19.37 -8.43
N ALA A 35 15.87 -18.82 -7.80
CA ALA A 35 15.76 -18.12 -6.52
C ALA A 35 14.86 -16.87 -6.63
N CYS A 36 15.04 -16.05 -7.67
CA CYS A 36 14.17 -14.91 -7.94
C CYS A 36 12.71 -15.31 -8.25
N LYS A 37 12.48 -16.51 -8.82
CA LYS A 37 11.12 -17.03 -9.03
C LYS A 37 10.48 -17.61 -7.76
N LEU A 38 11.28 -18.17 -6.85
CA LEU A 38 10.77 -18.64 -5.55
C LEU A 38 10.45 -17.48 -4.60
N ASP A 39 11.13 -16.34 -4.72
CA ASP A 39 10.83 -15.14 -3.91
C ASP A 39 9.55 -14.40 -4.33
N ALA A 40 8.93 -14.81 -5.46
CA ALA A 40 7.67 -14.26 -5.94
C ALA A 40 6.42 -14.92 -5.31
N THR A 41 6.59 -15.84 -4.34
CA THR A 41 5.53 -16.13 -3.37
C THR A 41 5.44 -14.96 -2.40
N LEU A 42 4.84 -13.86 -2.89
CA LEU A 42 4.32 -12.76 -2.07
C LEU A 42 3.56 -13.37 -0.89
N ASN A 43 4.12 -13.27 0.31
CA ASN A 43 3.31 -13.45 1.51
C ASN A 43 2.25 -12.36 1.50
N MET A 44 0.97 -12.76 1.49
CA MET A 44 -0.21 -11.88 1.53
C MET A 44 -0.12 -10.84 2.66
N MET A 45 0.56 -11.21 3.74
CA MET A 45 0.89 -10.39 4.88
C MET A 45 2.42 -10.32 4.97
N VAL A 46 2.99 -9.13 4.85
CA VAL A 46 4.38 -8.95 5.25
C VAL A 46 4.38 -8.78 6.76
N PRO A 47 4.85 -9.77 7.54
CA PRO A 47 5.07 -9.54 8.95
C PRO A 47 6.07 -8.40 9.07
N SER A 48 5.72 -7.38 9.86
CA SER A 48 6.62 -6.29 10.22
C SER A 48 8.01 -6.86 10.58
N PRO A 49 9.13 -6.28 10.12
CA PRO A 49 10.49 -6.79 10.38
C PRO A 49 10.94 -6.81 11.85
N GLN A 50 10.05 -6.65 12.81
CA GLN A 50 10.31 -6.79 14.24
C GLN A 50 9.29 -7.76 14.82
N GLU A 51 9.78 -8.98 15.10
CA GLU A 51 9.09 -10.08 15.74
C GLU A 51 7.86 -10.56 14.96
N ALA A 52 7.94 -11.80 14.46
CA ALA A 52 6.76 -12.62 14.24
C ALA A 52 6.08 -12.81 15.59
N THR A 53 5.34 -11.79 16.04
CA THR A 53 4.46 -11.88 17.19
C THR A 53 3.53 -13.02 16.85
N GLU A 54 3.54 -14.04 17.71
CA GLU A 54 2.48 -15.04 17.77
C GLU A 54 1.15 -14.35 17.44
N GLY A 55 0.35 -14.95 16.57
CA GLY A 55 -1.01 -14.48 16.33
C GLY A 55 -1.75 -14.28 17.66
N PRO A 56 -3.00 -13.80 17.64
CA PRO A 56 -3.67 -13.46 18.87
C PRO A 56 -3.63 -14.70 19.75
N LYS A 57 -3.27 -14.55 21.04
CA LYS A 57 -3.24 -15.71 21.94
C LYS A 57 -4.56 -16.44 21.74
N PRO A 58 -4.55 -17.76 21.45
CA PRO A 58 -5.76 -18.53 21.25
C PRO A 58 -6.78 -18.17 22.34
N GLY A 59 -7.93 -17.60 21.94
CA GLY A 59 -8.95 -17.07 22.85
C GLY A 59 -9.07 -15.53 22.94
N THR A 60 -8.34 -14.74 22.13
CA THR A 60 -8.62 -13.29 22.01
C THR A 60 -9.83 -13.08 21.10
N GLU A 61 -10.95 -12.62 21.67
CA GLU A 61 -12.18 -12.31 20.92
C GLU A 61 -12.03 -10.96 20.22
N ILE A 62 -11.83 -10.97 18.90
CA ILE A 62 -11.76 -9.74 18.10
C ILE A 62 -13.14 -9.08 18.08
N LYS A 63 -13.21 -7.79 18.45
CA LYS A 63 -14.48 -7.05 18.57
C LYS A 63 -14.80 -6.15 17.39
N MET A 64 -13.79 -5.78 16.61
CA MET A 64 -13.95 -4.93 15.44
C MET A 64 -12.86 -5.20 14.41
N ILE A 65 -13.21 -5.06 13.13
CA ILE A 65 -12.28 -5.01 12.01
C ILE A 65 -12.26 -3.59 11.44
N ALA A 66 -11.10 -2.92 11.44
CA ALA A 66 -10.92 -1.62 10.80
C ALA A 66 -10.10 -1.77 9.51
N LEU A 67 -10.68 -1.40 8.36
CA LEU A 67 -9.94 -1.31 7.10
C LEU A 67 -9.42 0.11 6.87
N LEU A 68 -8.10 0.25 6.86
CA LEU A 68 -7.37 1.45 6.50
C LEU A 68 -6.67 1.27 5.16
N GLY A 69 -6.26 2.36 4.54
CA GLY A 69 -5.48 2.29 3.31
C GLY A 69 -5.35 3.65 2.68
N GLU A 70 -4.38 3.82 1.79
CA GLU A 70 -4.11 5.11 1.17
C GLU A 70 -5.27 5.52 0.24
N ARG A 71 -5.33 6.80 -0.14
CA ARG A 71 -6.17 7.20 -1.29
C ARG A 71 -5.80 6.34 -2.52
N ASN A 72 -6.74 6.06 -3.41
CA ASN A 72 -6.50 5.32 -4.66
C ASN A 72 -5.93 3.89 -4.51
N SER A 73 -6.04 3.28 -3.33
CA SER A 73 -5.54 1.93 -3.04
C SER A 73 -6.59 0.81 -3.19
N GLY A 74 -7.82 1.11 -3.58
CA GLY A 74 -8.88 0.10 -3.75
C GLY A 74 -9.67 -0.25 -2.49
N THR A 75 -9.43 0.44 -1.37
CA THR A 75 -10.10 0.19 -0.07
C THR A 75 -11.62 0.15 -0.11
N ARG A 76 -12.30 0.86 -1.01
CA ARG A 76 -13.77 0.78 -1.14
C ARG A 76 -14.25 -0.62 -1.54
N TRP A 77 -13.51 -1.28 -2.44
CA TRP A 77 -13.85 -2.63 -2.88
C TRP A 77 -13.68 -3.64 -1.74
N THR A 78 -12.57 -3.56 -1.03
CA THR A 78 -12.25 -4.44 0.10
C THR A 78 -13.14 -4.19 1.30
N SER A 79 -13.40 -2.93 1.70
CA SER A 79 -14.23 -2.63 2.88
C SER A 79 -15.66 -3.10 2.67
N SER A 80 -16.23 -2.82 1.48
CA SER A 80 -17.57 -3.30 1.14
C SER A 80 -17.66 -4.82 1.16
N HIS A 81 -16.59 -5.53 0.80
CA HIS A 81 -16.59 -6.99 0.85
C HIS A 81 -16.50 -7.51 2.27
N LEU A 82 -15.59 -6.97 3.09
CA LEU A 82 -15.51 -7.35 4.51
C LEU A 82 -16.82 -7.07 5.25
N GLU A 83 -17.44 -5.91 4.99
CA GLU A 83 -18.77 -5.57 5.50
C GLU A 83 -19.83 -6.61 5.07
N GLU A 84 -19.90 -6.93 3.78
CA GLU A 84 -20.79 -7.97 3.23
C GLU A 84 -20.61 -9.33 3.93
N CYS A 85 -19.36 -9.73 4.22
CA CYS A 85 -19.04 -11.04 4.77
C CYS A 85 -19.23 -11.13 6.29
N PHE A 86 -18.86 -10.10 7.05
CA PHE A 86 -18.68 -10.21 8.50
C PHE A 86 -19.59 -9.30 9.34
N SER A 87 -20.26 -8.31 8.74
CA SER A 87 -21.10 -7.33 9.49
C SER A 87 -22.29 -7.94 10.23
N HIS A 88 -22.64 -9.20 9.94
CA HIS A 88 -23.69 -9.93 10.64
C HIS A 88 -23.29 -10.34 12.07
N ALA A 89 -21.99 -10.38 12.39
CA ALA A 89 -21.46 -10.86 13.67
C ALA A 89 -20.42 -9.93 14.31
N ILE A 90 -19.65 -9.20 13.50
CA ILE A 90 -18.60 -8.29 13.98
C ILE A 90 -18.66 -6.96 13.25
N GLU A 91 -18.35 -5.88 13.97
CA GLU A 91 -18.35 -4.56 13.36
C GLU A 91 -17.17 -4.38 12.40
N VAL A 92 -17.46 -3.98 11.16
CA VAL A 92 -16.46 -3.64 10.14
C VAL A 92 -16.54 -2.14 9.87
N ARG A 93 -15.43 -1.41 10.06
CA ARG A 93 -15.37 0.04 9.87
C ARG A 93 -14.31 0.46 8.87
N THR A 94 -14.55 1.59 8.21
CA THR A 94 -13.54 2.35 7.45
C THR A 94 -12.93 3.48 8.28
N LYS A 95 -12.98 3.37 9.60
CA LYS A 95 -12.44 4.35 10.56
C LYS A 95 -11.83 3.59 11.73
N LEU A 96 -10.70 4.09 12.23
CA LEU A 96 -10.14 3.67 13.52
C LEU A 96 -10.20 4.85 14.50
N THR A 97 -9.26 5.78 14.38
CA THR A 97 -9.30 7.07 15.10
C THR A 97 -9.78 8.19 14.21
N ARG A 98 -9.51 8.06 12.90
CA ARG A 98 -9.92 8.93 11.79
C ARG A 98 -10.39 8.10 10.60
N TYR A 99 -10.88 8.76 9.56
CA TYR A 99 -11.19 8.10 8.29
C TYR A 99 -9.98 7.37 7.68
N LYS A 100 -10.25 6.26 6.99
CA LYS A 100 -9.28 5.25 6.52
C LYS A 100 -8.06 5.76 5.74
N HIS A 101 -8.15 6.93 5.12
CA HIS A 101 -7.10 7.50 4.29
C HIS A 101 -6.10 8.37 5.06
N TRP A 102 -6.45 8.78 6.27
CA TRP A 102 -5.69 9.78 7.03
C TRP A 102 -4.77 9.14 8.05
N PHE A 103 -3.75 9.87 8.48
CA PHE A 103 -2.86 9.48 9.56
C PHE A 103 -3.68 9.16 10.81
N GLN A 104 -3.40 8.02 11.43
CA GLN A 104 -4.01 7.64 12.69
C GLN A 104 -3.12 8.12 13.83
N TYR A 105 -3.71 8.57 14.94
CA TYR A 105 -2.99 8.87 16.19
C TYR A 105 -3.63 8.08 17.33
N PRO A 106 -2.89 7.73 18.41
CA PRO A 106 -3.46 6.98 19.52
C PRO A 106 -4.68 7.68 20.14
N ALA A 107 -5.79 6.97 20.20
CA ALA A 107 -7.03 7.42 20.82
C ALA A 107 -7.93 6.21 21.15
N SER A 108 -7.50 5.36 22.09
CA SER A 108 -8.13 4.07 22.39
C SER A 108 -9.61 4.16 22.76
N TYR A 109 -10.07 5.30 23.27
CA TYR A 109 -11.48 5.57 23.53
C TYR A 109 -12.38 5.64 22.26
N ARG A 110 -11.82 5.56 21.04
CA ARG A 110 -12.57 5.66 19.76
C ARG A 110 -12.91 4.32 19.12
N TYR A 111 -12.36 3.23 19.63
CA TYR A 111 -12.58 1.89 19.11
C TYR A 111 -12.65 0.89 20.28
N PRO A 112 -13.36 -0.24 20.15
CA PRO A 112 -13.31 -1.26 21.18
C PRO A 112 -11.90 -1.86 21.27
N HIS A 113 -11.49 -2.29 22.47
CA HIS A 113 -10.28 -3.10 22.60
C HIS A 113 -10.44 -4.39 21.78
N GLU A 114 -9.33 -5.06 21.49
CA GLU A 114 -9.29 -6.24 20.62
C GLU A 114 -9.74 -5.92 19.18
N THR A 115 -9.29 -4.77 18.64
CA THR A 115 -9.54 -4.39 17.24
C THR A 115 -8.47 -4.97 16.32
N LEU A 116 -8.90 -5.70 15.28
CA LEU A 116 -8.05 -6.08 14.16
C LEU A 116 -8.01 -4.95 13.13
N VAL A 117 -6.81 -4.52 12.72
CA VAL A 117 -6.65 -3.49 11.69
C VAL A 117 -6.06 -4.11 10.42
N ILE A 118 -6.73 -3.89 9.30
CA ILE A 118 -6.24 -4.31 7.98
C ILE A 118 -5.86 -3.05 7.22
N THR A 119 -4.58 -2.92 6.89
CA THR A 119 -3.98 -1.80 6.16
C THR A 119 -3.73 -2.22 4.71
N GLN A 120 -4.45 -1.62 3.77
CA GLN A 120 -4.31 -1.94 2.36
C GLN A 120 -3.40 -0.95 1.63
N PHE A 121 -2.38 -1.48 0.98
CA PHE A 121 -1.44 -0.72 0.18
C PHE A 121 -1.51 -1.14 -1.29
N ARG A 122 -1.19 -0.20 -2.18
CA ARG A 122 -1.14 -0.44 -3.61
C ARG A 122 0.29 -0.32 -4.10
N ASN A 123 0.65 -1.08 -5.14
CA ASN A 123 1.95 -0.95 -5.80
C ASN A 123 2.28 0.54 -6.04
N PRO A 124 3.49 1.00 -5.65
CA PRO A 124 3.80 2.43 -5.64
C PRO A 124 3.75 3.09 -7.01
N TYR A 125 4.12 2.39 -8.08
CA TYR A 125 4.04 2.91 -9.46
C TYR A 125 2.59 3.20 -9.85
N ASP A 126 1.73 2.19 -9.66
CA ASP A 126 0.31 2.25 -9.94
C ASP A 126 -0.44 3.24 -9.04
N TRP A 127 0.00 3.35 -7.79
CA TRP A 127 -0.55 4.27 -6.81
C TRP A 127 -0.22 5.72 -7.17
N LEU A 128 1.04 6.04 -7.48
CA LEU A 128 1.47 7.38 -7.87
C LEU A 128 0.78 7.83 -9.16
N LYS A 129 0.68 6.96 -10.17
CA LYS A 129 -0.06 7.26 -11.40
C LYS A 129 -1.55 7.50 -11.14
N ALA A 130 -2.16 6.73 -10.23
CA ALA A 130 -3.56 6.95 -9.85
C ALA A 130 -3.76 8.23 -9.04
N MET A 131 -2.81 8.58 -8.14
CA MET A 131 -2.80 9.84 -7.41
C MET A 131 -2.68 11.04 -8.35
N GLN A 132 -1.81 10.97 -9.37
CA GLN A 132 -1.69 12.01 -10.40
C GLN A 132 -3.04 12.24 -11.11
N HIS A 133 -3.68 11.17 -11.58
CA HIS A 133 -4.92 11.27 -12.34
C HIS A 133 -6.13 11.69 -11.50
N VAL A 134 -6.14 11.29 -10.22
CA VAL A 134 -7.27 11.44 -9.31
C VAL A 134 -6.78 11.91 -7.93
N PRO A 135 -6.24 13.13 -7.80
CA PRO A 135 -5.69 13.65 -6.55
C PRO A 135 -6.84 14.14 -5.64
N HIS A 136 -7.60 13.19 -5.10
CA HIS A 136 -8.72 13.46 -4.21
C HIS A 136 -8.30 14.34 -3.02
N HIS A 137 -9.05 15.41 -2.79
CA HIS A 137 -8.81 16.37 -1.71
C HIS A 137 -7.50 17.16 -1.83
N ALA A 138 -6.83 17.16 -2.99
CA ALA A 138 -5.59 17.91 -3.22
C ALA A 138 -5.75 18.91 -4.38
N PRO A 139 -6.50 20.01 -4.17
CA PRO A 139 -6.82 20.97 -5.24
C PRO A 139 -5.61 21.55 -5.97
N ASP A 140 -4.56 21.97 -5.26
CA ASP A 140 -3.33 22.51 -5.86
C ASP A 140 -2.51 21.48 -6.67
N HIS A 141 -2.79 20.19 -6.51
CA HIS A 141 -2.16 19.14 -7.35
C HIS A 141 -3.01 18.76 -8.57
N LEU A 142 -4.26 19.23 -8.68
CA LEU A 142 -5.14 18.92 -9.81
C LEU A 142 -4.61 19.42 -11.16
N GLN A 143 -3.76 20.44 -11.14
CA GLN A 143 -3.17 21.07 -12.32
C GLN A 143 -2.11 20.21 -13.01
N PHE A 144 -1.60 19.18 -12.33
CA PHE A 144 -0.57 18.27 -12.85
C PHE A 144 -1.13 16.90 -13.27
N ARG A 145 -2.46 16.79 -13.44
CA ARG A 145 -3.13 15.51 -13.70
C ARG A 145 -2.83 14.92 -15.09
N GLN A 146 -2.39 15.75 -16.02
CA GLN A 146 -2.11 15.35 -17.40
C GLN A 146 -0.85 14.48 -17.42
N ASP A 147 -0.83 13.46 -18.29
CA ASP A 147 0.23 12.46 -18.32
C ASP A 147 1.63 13.05 -18.52
N ASP A 148 1.75 14.10 -19.34
CA ASP A 148 2.99 14.84 -19.62
C ASP A 148 3.50 15.70 -18.45
N ARG A 149 2.76 15.76 -17.33
CA ARG A 149 3.08 16.56 -16.14
C ARG A 149 3.34 15.73 -14.88
N TRP A 150 3.68 14.46 -15.07
CA TRP A 150 3.92 13.54 -13.96
C TRP A 150 5.08 14.02 -13.09
N MET A 151 6.12 14.62 -13.68
CA MET A 151 7.30 15.08 -12.96
C MET A 151 6.92 16.18 -11.97
N GLU A 152 6.20 17.22 -12.43
CA GLU A 152 5.76 18.28 -11.52
C GLU A 152 4.83 17.74 -10.43
N PHE A 153 3.97 16.76 -10.73
CA PHE A 153 3.14 16.12 -9.70
C PHE A 153 4.00 15.41 -8.64
N LEU A 154 5.02 14.65 -9.06
CA LEU A 154 5.87 13.87 -8.17
C LEU A 154 6.86 14.72 -7.37
N THR A 155 7.25 15.90 -7.84
CA THR A 155 8.24 16.76 -7.18
C THR A 155 7.64 17.96 -6.47
N SER A 156 6.34 18.23 -6.63
CA SER A 156 5.69 19.33 -5.93
C SER A 156 5.55 19.04 -4.44
N THR A 157 5.83 20.05 -3.63
CA THR A 157 5.55 20.05 -2.19
C THR A 157 4.08 19.71 -1.94
N TRP A 158 3.81 18.74 -1.05
CA TRP A 158 2.46 18.25 -0.78
C TRP A 158 1.69 19.22 0.13
N THR A 159 1.22 20.33 -0.45
CA THR A 159 0.54 21.39 0.29
C THR A 159 -0.40 22.22 -0.59
N MET A 160 -1.07 23.17 0.05
CA MET A 160 -1.72 24.31 -0.58
C MET A 160 -1.67 25.53 0.35
N GLU A 161 -1.90 26.72 -0.18
CA GLU A 161 -2.16 27.87 0.69
C GLU A 161 -3.47 27.69 1.47
N ARG A 162 -3.48 28.12 2.74
CA ARG A 162 -4.73 28.23 3.50
C ARG A 162 -5.62 29.30 2.89
N VAL A 163 -6.90 29.02 2.76
CA VAL A 163 -7.87 29.92 2.10
C VAL A 163 -9.11 30.17 2.95
N GLY A 164 -9.78 31.30 2.68
CA GLY A 164 -11.06 31.63 3.31
C GLY A 164 -11.04 31.56 4.83
N THR A 165 -11.96 30.79 5.41
CA THR A 165 -12.11 30.66 6.87
C THR A 165 -10.94 29.95 7.55
N ASP A 166 -10.14 29.18 6.79
CA ASP A 166 -8.99 28.44 7.30
C ASP A 166 -7.82 29.34 7.74
N LYS A 167 -7.79 30.59 7.27
CA LYS A 167 -6.73 31.56 7.63
C LYS A 167 -6.81 32.07 9.07
N ILE A 168 -7.97 31.94 9.72
CA ILE A 168 -8.29 32.73 10.93
C ILE A 168 -8.15 31.89 12.22
N ASN A 169 -8.05 30.55 12.13
CA ASN A 169 -8.38 29.69 13.26
C ASN A 169 -7.27 28.70 13.66
N ASN A 170 -6.36 29.11 14.55
CA ASN A 170 -5.26 28.27 15.04
C ASN A 170 -5.53 27.55 16.38
N THR A 171 -6.73 27.72 16.99
CA THR A 171 -7.03 27.19 18.34
C THR A 171 -8.00 26.01 18.37
N ARG A 172 -8.66 25.69 17.26
CA ARG A 172 -9.65 24.59 17.21
C ARG A 172 -9.05 23.28 16.69
N ARG A 173 -9.62 22.16 17.14
CA ARG A 173 -9.43 20.87 16.46
C ARG A 173 -10.01 20.96 15.06
N CYS A 174 -9.24 20.53 14.09
CA CYS A 174 -9.60 20.53 12.68
C CYS A 174 -10.45 19.32 12.29
N GLN A 175 -10.85 19.29 11.02
CA GLN A 175 -11.50 18.13 10.41
C GLN A 175 -10.74 16.85 10.75
N GLU A 176 -11.50 15.78 11.02
CA GLU A 176 -10.95 14.48 11.42
C GLU A 176 -10.03 14.56 12.67
N HIS A 177 -10.19 15.58 13.53
CA HIS A 177 -9.43 15.71 14.79
C HIS A 177 -7.93 15.89 14.62
N PHE A 178 -7.49 16.47 13.51
CA PHE A 178 -6.13 16.96 13.38
C PHE A 178 -5.93 18.24 14.19
N GLU A 179 -4.68 18.51 14.59
CA GLU A 179 -4.30 19.84 15.06
C GLU A 179 -4.14 20.76 13.85
N TYR A 180 -4.26 22.08 14.07
CA TYR A 180 -4.13 23.06 13.00
C TYR A 180 -2.83 22.89 12.21
N LYS A 181 -1.71 22.69 12.91
CA LYS A 181 -0.40 22.51 12.28
C LYS A 181 -0.24 21.21 11.49
N ASP A 182 -1.10 20.21 11.71
CA ASP A 182 -0.93 18.87 11.11
C ASP A 182 -1.70 18.73 9.79
N ILE A 183 -2.53 19.72 9.42
CA ILE A 183 -3.42 19.62 8.25
C ILE A 183 -3.70 20.97 7.59
N ILE A 184 -3.87 20.95 6.27
CA ILE A 184 -4.49 22.01 5.46
C ILE A 184 -5.58 21.38 4.58
N SER A 185 -6.85 21.72 4.67
CA SER A 185 -7.47 22.77 5.48
C SER A 185 -7.89 22.25 6.85
N CYS A 186 -8.05 23.14 7.82
CA CYS A 186 -8.71 22.83 9.09
C CYS A 186 -10.23 22.64 8.93
N GLU A 187 -10.84 23.47 8.08
CA GLU A 187 -12.27 23.44 7.76
C GLU A 187 -12.54 22.54 6.55
N THR A 188 -13.63 21.76 6.60
CA THR A 188 -14.02 20.85 5.50
C THR A 188 -14.34 21.60 4.21
N GLU A 189 -14.99 22.76 4.26
CA GLU A 189 -15.27 23.60 3.07
C GLU A 189 -14.81 25.05 3.38
N PRO A 190 -13.52 25.39 3.16
CA PRO A 190 -12.96 26.68 3.59
C PRO A 190 -13.41 27.87 2.72
N LEU A 191 -14.02 27.61 1.57
CA LEU A 191 -14.61 28.59 0.67
C LEU A 191 -16.06 28.19 0.36
N PRO A 192 -16.97 29.14 0.10
CA PRO A 192 -18.33 28.82 -0.31
C PRO A 192 -18.32 28.04 -1.64
N ARG A 193 -19.31 27.16 -1.83
CA ARG A 193 -19.40 26.30 -3.04
C ARG A 193 -19.41 27.09 -4.35
N SER A 194 -19.93 28.32 -4.34
CA SER A 194 -19.92 29.24 -5.49
C SER A 194 -18.52 29.64 -5.95
N SER A 195 -17.49 29.50 -5.11
CA SER A 195 -16.09 29.77 -5.47
C SER A 195 -15.49 28.69 -6.38
N TYR A 196 -16.13 27.53 -6.54
CA TYR A 196 -15.61 26.42 -7.33
C TYR A 196 -16.36 26.28 -8.65
N LYS A 197 -15.63 26.38 -9.77
CA LYS A 197 -16.19 26.18 -11.12
C LYS A 197 -16.63 24.72 -11.38
N LYS A 198 -15.96 23.77 -10.74
CA LYS A 198 -16.23 22.32 -10.81
C LYS A 198 -16.01 21.75 -9.41
N LEU A 199 -16.67 20.63 -9.08
CA LEU A 199 -16.49 19.92 -7.82
C LEU A 199 -15.79 18.56 -8.02
N ASP A 200 -14.95 18.48 -9.06
CA ASP A 200 -14.19 17.28 -9.38
C ASP A 200 -13.21 16.93 -8.25
N TYR A 201 -13.09 15.63 -7.97
CA TYR A 201 -12.13 15.04 -7.02
C TYR A 201 -12.15 15.67 -5.61
N SER A 202 -13.34 16.09 -5.15
CA SER A 202 -13.52 16.68 -3.82
C SER A 202 -12.67 17.94 -3.60
N ARG A 203 -12.40 18.72 -4.66
CA ARG A 203 -11.58 19.94 -4.59
C ARG A 203 -12.11 21.05 -3.67
N HIS A 204 -13.38 20.96 -3.28
CA HIS A 204 -14.00 21.85 -2.32
C HIS A 204 -13.71 21.45 -0.86
N GLN A 205 -13.08 20.27 -0.67
CA GLN A 205 -12.70 19.70 0.62
C GLN A 205 -11.21 19.38 0.68
N PRO A 206 -10.32 20.39 0.70
CA PRO A 206 -8.88 20.18 0.74
C PRO A 206 -8.42 19.43 2.01
N PHE A 207 -7.51 18.48 1.82
CA PHE A 207 -6.96 17.61 2.86
C PHE A 207 -5.51 17.20 2.54
N TYR A 208 -4.59 18.08 2.91
CA TYR A 208 -3.14 17.95 2.89
C TYR A 208 -2.66 17.70 4.31
N GLU A 209 -2.11 16.52 4.55
CA GLU A 209 -1.54 16.15 5.83
C GLU A 209 -0.08 16.60 5.85
N MET A 210 0.33 17.21 6.96
CA MET A 210 1.70 17.70 7.16
C MET A 210 2.62 16.57 7.66
N MET A 211 3.92 16.84 7.72
CA MET A 211 4.93 15.92 8.26
C MET A 211 4.53 15.41 9.64
N ASN A 212 4.55 14.08 9.82
CA ASN A 212 4.17 13.42 11.07
C ASN A 212 5.34 13.40 12.09
N ASP A 213 6.10 14.49 12.14
CA ASP A 213 7.22 14.74 13.07
C ASP A 213 6.89 15.85 14.08
N GLY A 214 5.66 16.38 14.02
CA GLY A 214 5.18 17.47 14.85
C GLY A 214 5.64 18.87 14.42
N SER A 215 6.41 19.00 13.33
CA SER A 215 6.92 20.27 12.82
C SER A 215 5.84 21.12 12.14
N GLY A 216 4.77 20.49 11.65
CA GLY A 216 3.72 21.13 10.86
C GLY A 216 4.19 21.62 9.49
N ARG A 217 5.34 21.15 9.01
CA ARG A 217 5.84 21.43 7.66
C ARG A 217 5.19 20.50 6.64
N PRO A 218 4.99 20.94 5.39
CA PRO A 218 4.54 20.04 4.34
C PRO A 218 5.64 19.05 3.96
N TYR A 219 5.26 17.92 3.38
CA TYR A 219 6.21 17.01 2.74
C TYR A 219 6.79 17.65 1.47
N GLU A 220 8.07 17.42 1.19
CA GLU A 220 8.71 17.97 -0.02
C GLU A 220 8.08 17.38 -1.28
N ASN A 221 7.54 16.18 -1.18
CA ASN A 221 6.79 15.53 -2.25
C ASN A 221 5.85 14.42 -1.74
N ILE A 222 5.02 13.90 -2.66
CA ILE A 222 4.06 12.83 -2.37
C ILE A 222 4.71 11.48 -1.99
N MET A 223 5.93 11.20 -2.44
CA MET A 223 6.65 9.95 -2.12
C MET A 223 7.13 9.94 -0.66
N GLU A 224 7.58 11.09 -0.15
CA GLU A 224 7.87 11.26 1.28
C GLU A 224 6.61 11.10 2.13
N MET A 225 5.50 11.74 1.73
CA MET A 225 4.22 11.60 2.42
C MET A 225 3.77 10.13 2.49
N ARG A 226 3.89 9.39 1.38
CA ARG A 226 3.61 7.96 1.34
C ARG A 226 4.51 7.16 2.28
N THR A 227 5.81 7.45 2.29
CA THR A 227 6.77 6.79 3.18
C THR A 227 6.32 6.91 4.65
N ASP A 228 5.95 8.12 5.08
CA ASP A 228 5.44 8.34 6.44
C ASP A 228 4.06 7.74 6.67
N LYS A 229 3.21 7.67 5.63
CA LYS A 229 1.92 6.98 5.71
C LYS A 229 2.08 5.49 6.03
N ILE A 230 3.01 4.82 5.37
CA ILE A 230 3.33 3.41 5.64
C ILE A 230 3.78 3.25 7.09
N ARG A 231 4.73 4.06 7.54
CA ARG A 231 5.21 4.04 8.94
C ARG A 231 4.08 4.24 9.93
N ASN A 232 3.23 5.23 9.70
CA ASN A 232 2.10 5.54 10.57
C ASN A 232 1.13 4.36 10.64
N PHE A 233 0.74 3.78 9.51
CA PHE A 233 -0.22 2.68 9.47
C PHE A 233 0.33 1.42 10.15
N LEU A 234 1.60 1.08 9.96
CA LEU A 234 2.22 -0.06 10.63
C LEU A 234 2.42 0.19 12.14
N SER A 235 2.64 1.45 12.54
CA SER A 235 2.80 1.81 13.97
C SER A 235 1.54 1.60 14.80
N ILE A 236 0.37 1.47 14.16
CA ILE A 236 -0.93 1.23 14.83
C ILE A 236 -0.88 -0.05 15.67
N LYS A 237 0.00 -1.01 15.34
CA LYS A 237 0.20 -2.24 16.11
C LYS A 237 0.54 -1.96 17.57
N ASN A 238 1.15 -0.81 17.85
CA ASN A 238 1.55 -0.40 19.19
C ASN A 238 0.47 0.42 19.92
N TYR A 239 -0.72 0.60 19.36
CA TYR A 239 -1.78 1.35 20.01
C TYR A 239 -2.50 0.47 21.03
N ASP A 240 -2.86 1.08 22.17
CA ASP A 240 -3.67 0.42 23.19
C ASP A 240 -4.99 -0.10 22.58
N GLY A 241 -5.34 -1.35 22.89
CA GLY A 241 -6.54 -2.02 22.39
C GLY A 241 -6.47 -2.58 20.96
N ILE A 242 -5.34 -2.46 20.24
CA ILE A 242 -5.17 -3.11 18.93
C ILE A 242 -4.72 -4.55 19.12
N ALA A 243 -5.45 -5.49 18.50
CA ALA A 243 -5.12 -6.91 18.53
C ALA A 243 -3.95 -7.22 17.58
N ASP A 244 -4.02 -6.74 16.34
CA ASP A 244 -2.96 -6.84 15.34
C ASP A 244 -3.17 -5.88 14.17
N VAL A 245 -2.14 -5.73 13.34
CA VAL A 245 -2.16 -4.96 12.09
C VAL A 245 -1.69 -5.85 10.93
N TRP A 246 -2.56 -6.05 9.94
CA TRP A 246 -2.22 -6.77 8.72
C TRP A 246 -1.95 -5.79 7.58
N ALA A 247 -0.78 -5.89 6.96
CA ALA A 247 -0.50 -5.21 5.70
C ALA A 247 -0.92 -6.10 4.53
N VAL A 248 -1.81 -5.60 3.68
CA VAL A 248 -2.33 -6.35 2.53
C VAL A 248 -2.05 -5.58 1.24
N GLN A 249 -1.54 -6.27 0.24
CA GLN A 249 -1.32 -5.70 -1.08
C GLN A 249 -2.58 -5.79 -1.93
N TYR A 250 -2.99 -4.67 -2.53
CA TYR A 250 -4.17 -4.61 -3.38
C TYR A 250 -4.06 -5.54 -4.60
N GLU A 251 -2.87 -5.60 -5.21
CA GLU A 251 -2.58 -6.46 -6.36
C GLU A 251 -2.71 -7.94 -6.02
N TYR A 252 -2.39 -8.33 -4.78
CA TYR A 252 -2.59 -9.69 -4.31
C TYR A 252 -4.08 -10.06 -4.33
N LEU A 253 -4.93 -9.21 -3.73
CA LEU A 253 -6.38 -9.43 -3.72
C LEU A 253 -6.98 -9.43 -5.13
N LEU A 254 -6.42 -8.64 -6.05
CA LEU A 254 -6.84 -8.66 -7.45
C LEU A 254 -6.43 -9.95 -8.17
N THR A 255 -5.23 -10.47 -7.94
CA THR A 255 -4.69 -11.61 -8.69
C THR A 255 -5.14 -12.96 -8.12
N LYS A 256 -5.36 -13.05 -6.81
CA LYS A 256 -5.74 -14.28 -6.11
C LYS A 256 -7.22 -14.33 -5.73
N GLY A 257 -7.90 -13.18 -5.71
CA GLY A 257 -9.21 -13.04 -5.10
C GLY A 257 -9.10 -12.82 -3.60
N THR A 258 -10.23 -12.92 -2.90
CA THR A 258 -10.31 -12.59 -1.47
C THR A 258 -10.40 -13.80 -0.54
N GLN A 259 -10.37 -15.03 -1.06
CA GLN A 259 -10.57 -16.25 -0.26
C GLN A 259 -9.61 -16.33 0.92
N GLU A 260 -8.30 -16.18 0.67
CA GLU A 260 -7.29 -16.26 1.74
C GLU A 260 -7.45 -15.18 2.81
N LEU A 261 -7.91 -13.98 2.43
CA LEU A 261 -8.20 -12.92 3.39
C LEU A 261 -9.39 -13.30 4.27
N LEU A 262 -10.46 -13.87 3.69
CA LEU A 262 -11.62 -14.33 4.45
C LEU A 262 -11.25 -15.47 5.39
N ASP A 263 -10.49 -16.46 4.91
CA ASP A 263 -10.02 -17.59 5.70
C ASP A 263 -9.19 -17.13 6.90
N GLU A 264 -8.32 -16.14 6.72
CA GLU A 264 -7.53 -15.55 7.80
C GLU A 264 -8.39 -14.80 8.82
N VAL A 265 -9.36 -14.00 8.36
CA VAL A 265 -10.32 -13.35 9.27
C VAL A 265 -11.11 -14.40 10.04
N THR A 266 -11.60 -15.46 9.40
CA THR A 266 -12.32 -16.56 10.06
C THR A 266 -11.43 -17.28 11.07
N ARG A 267 -10.16 -17.54 10.73
CA ARG A 267 -9.20 -18.17 11.65
C ARG A 267 -8.97 -17.33 12.91
N TRP A 268 -8.90 -16.00 12.79
CA TRP A 268 -8.65 -15.10 13.92
C TRP A 268 -9.90 -14.79 14.74
N THR A 269 -11.05 -14.66 14.08
CA THR A 269 -12.31 -14.22 14.72
C THR A 269 -13.18 -15.39 15.17
N GLY A 270 -13.01 -16.57 14.57
CA GLY A 270 -13.95 -17.70 14.69
C GLY A 270 -15.28 -17.47 13.97
N ILE A 271 -15.39 -16.39 13.18
CA ILE A 271 -16.63 -16.01 12.49
C ILE A 271 -16.56 -16.51 11.04
N GLU A 272 -17.56 -17.27 10.63
CA GLU A 272 -17.71 -17.71 9.24
C GLU A 272 -18.26 -16.58 8.37
N PRO A 273 -17.77 -16.40 7.13
CA PRO A 273 -18.25 -15.34 6.24
C PRO A 273 -19.65 -15.69 5.71
N ASN A 274 -20.59 -14.72 5.72
CA ASN A 274 -21.93 -14.86 5.12
C ASN A 274 -21.97 -14.46 3.64
N CYS A 275 -20.83 -14.58 2.95
CA CYS A 275 -20.64 -14.17 1.57
C CYS A 275 -19.80 -15.22 0.83
N THR A 276 -19.67 -15.07 -0.49
CA THR A 276 -18.67 -15.83 -1.26
C THR A 276 -17.45 -14.96 -1.51
N ALA A 277 -16.26 -15.55 -1.41
CA ALA A 277 -15.03 -14.88 -1.81
C ALA A 277 -15.13 -14.31 -3.23
N ARG A 278 -14.66 -13.08 -3.42
CA ARG A 278 -14.55 -12.47 -4.74
C ARG A 278 -13.40 -13.15 -5.51
N PRO A 279 -13.64 -13.61 -6.74
CA PRO A 279 -12.60 -14.24 -7.54
C PRO A 279 -11.54 -13.21 -7.97
N PRO A 280 -10.39 -13.67 -8.51
CA PRO A 280 -9.45 -12.80 -9.20
C PRO A 280 -10.13 -11.81 -10.16
N GLN A 281 -9.67 -10.57 -10.15
CA GLN A 281 -10.22 -9.48 -10.95
C GLN A 281 -9.15 -8.90 -11.87
N GLN A 282 -9.46 -8.83 -13.17
CA GLN A 282 -8.68 -8.04 -14.10
C GLN A 282 -9.13 -6.58 -14.04
N ARG A 283 -8.27 -5.70 -13.53
CA ARG A 283 -8.50 -4.25 -13.53
C ARG A 283 -7.73 -3.61 -14.67
N ARG A 284 -8.25 -2.47 -15.16
CA ARG A 284 -7.56 -1.66 -16.17
C ARG A 284 -6.23 -1.19 -15.59
N ASN A 285 -5.14 -1.60 -16.22
CA ASN A 285 -3.81 -1.10 -15.90
C ASN A 285 -3.68 0.35 -16.39
N ARG A 286 -3.02 1.20 -15.61
CA ARG A 286 -2.62 2.54 -16.06
C ARG A 286 -1.17 2.44 -16.51
N PRO A 287 -0.85 2.74 -17.77
CA PRO A 287 0.54 2.71 -18.21
C PRO A 287 1.34 3.71 -17.38
N VAL A 288 2.45 3.25 -16.83
CA VAL A 288 3.46 4.08 -16.17
C VAL A 288 4.59 4.26 -17.16
N GLU A 289 4.89 5.51 -17.50
CA GLU A 289 5.96 5.86 -18.43
C GLU A 289 7.31 5.39 -17.88
N ARG A 290 8.22 4.97 -18.78
CA ARG A 290 9.54 4.47 -18.37
C ARG A 290 10.30 5.49 -17.54
N GLU A 291 10.29 6.76 -17.96
CA GLU A 291 10.95 7.86 -17.25
C GLU A 291 10.34 8.09 -15.85
N MET A 292 9.01 7.99 -15.72
CA MET A 292 8.33 8.05 -14.42
C MET A 292 8.75 6.89 -13.53
N ALA A 293 8.78 5.67 -14.08
CA ALA A 293 9.18 4.48 -13.33
C ALA A 293 10.66 4.53 -12.88
N ASP A 294 11.55 5.03 -13.72
CA ASP A 294 12.96 5.21 -13.40
C ASP A 294 13.13 6.28 -12.31
N PHE A 295 12.39 7.38 -12.39
CA PHE A 295 12.38 8.41 -11.34
C PHE A 295 11.89 7.86 -9.99
N ILE A 296 10.78 7.12 -9.99
CA ILE A 296 10.23 6.47 -8.78
C ILE A 296 11.26 5.48 -8.20
N ARG A 297 11.94 4.72 -9.06
CA ARG A 297 12.98 3.79 -8.63
C ARG A 297 14.14 4.48 -7.91
N GLU A 298 14.55 5.64 -8.40
CA GLU A 298 15.67 6.40 -7.84
C GLU A 298 15.31 7.13 -6.54
N HIS A 299 14.07 7.65 -6.42
CA HIS A 299 13.73 8.59 -5.36
C HIS A 299 12.79 8.04 -4.26
N LEU A 300 12.08 6.93 -4.51
CA LEU A 300 11.20 6.33 -3.51
C LEU A 300 12.01 5.60 -2.42
N ASN A 301 11.53 5.64 -1.18
CA ASN A 301 12.14 4.92 -0.07
C ASN A 301 11.80 3.41 -0.14
N TRP A 302 12.56 2.66 -0.95
CA TRP A 302 12.37 1.22 -1.12
C TRP A 302 12.55 0.40 0.15
N THR A 303 13.32 0.90 1.13
CA THR A 303 13.44 0.24 2.44
C THR A 303 12.09 0.18 3.14
N VAL A 304 11.31 1.26 3.12
CA VAL A 304 9.98 1.31 3.73
C VAL A 304 8.93 0.58 2.88
N GLU A 305 9.00 0.68 1.56
CA GLU A 305 8.10 -0.09 0.66
C GLU A 305 8.28 -1.60 0.83
N ALA A 306 9.50 -2.06 1.13
CA ALA A 306 9.75 -3.48 1.42
C ALA A 306 9.02 -3.98 2.67
N TRP A 307 8.72 -3.11 3.65
CA TRP A 307 7.95 -3.50 4.85
C TRP A 307 6.51 -3.89 4.54
N ILE A 308 5.99 -3.47 3.39
CA ILE A 308 4.66 -3.83 2.88
C ILE A 308 4.77 -4.71 1.63
N GLY A 309 5.96 -5.26 1.37
CA GLY A 309 6.23 -6.30 0.36
C GLY A 309 6.41 -5.80 -1.07
N TYR A 310 6.67 -4.51 -1.26
CA TYR A 310 7.01 -3.97 -2.58
C TYR A 310 8.52 -3.84 -2.74
N GLY A 311 9.00 -4.10 -3.96
CA GLY A 311 10.39 -3.90 -4.35
C GLY A 311 10.50 -3.15 -5.67
N PRO A 312 11.69 -2.62 -6.00
CA PRO A 312 11.91 -1.94 -7.26
C PRO A 312 11.79 -2.93 -8.43
N HIS A 313 10.76 -2.80 -9.27
CA HIS A 313 10.58 -3.66 -10.44
C HIS A 313 11.47 -3.20 -11.58
N MET A 314 12.46 -3.99 -12.00
CA MET A 314 13.11 -3.73 -13.29
C MET A 314 12.09 -3.97 -14.41
N LEU A 315 11.73 -2.91 -15.12
CA LEU A 315 10.79 -2.96 -16.26
C LEU A 315 11.45 -3.55 -17.50
#